data_AF-A0A088RPT8-F1
#
_entry.id   AF-A0A088RPT8-F1
#
_cell.length_a   1.000
_cell.length_b   1.000
_cell.length_c   1.000
_cell.angle_alpha   90.00
_cell.angle_beta   90.00
_cell.angle_gamma   90.00
#
_symmetry.space_group_name_H-M   'P 1'
#
loop_
_entity.id
_entity.type
_entity.pdbx_description
1 polymer ?
#
loop_
_entity_poly.entity_id
_entity_poly.type
_entity_poly.pdbx_seq_one_letter_code
_entity_poly.pdbx_strand_id
1 'polypeptide(L)'
;MLRLFRAHLAPTTTDAAAKLPAGNPVNKTWFRHNLIIRRKGSYRSRWGNGTEGYGAGVPLSDQVKLHCVDNTNCKHVRLIAKATAERFAHCRVFPAVAHRVSVQRFKGRGGSGEVSRHRVKPGNIYWVCLFTRRQTNTRMSGLQTNFDRNTCIIMNDQRVPLGTRVMYCAGRHVNHKYHLKAVVLANFFV
;
A
#
# COMPACT_ATOMS: atom_id res chain seq x y z
N MET A 1 -19.76 65.33 8.45
CA MET A 1 -19.66 64.24 9.44
C MET A 1 -19.68 62.90 8.72
N LEU A 2 -18.54 62.30 8.40
CA LEU A 2 -18.46 60.93 7.88
C LEU A 2 -18.24 59.96 9.05
N ARG A 3 -19.23 59.10 9.34
CA ARG A 3 -19.06 57.98 10.27
C ARG A 3 -18.33 56.84 9.54
N LEU A 4 -17.05 56.70 9.82
CA LEU A 4 -16.26 55.51 9.47
C LEU A 4 -16.80 54.31 10.26
N PHE A 5 -17.52 53.42 9.57
CA PHE A 5 -17.78 52.07 10.09
C PHE A 5 -16.45 51.31 10.12
N ARG A 6 -15.83 51.21 11.31
CA ARG A 6 -14.80 50.21 11.57
C ARG A 6 -15.47 48.84 11.52
N ALA A 7 -15.36 48.15 10.39
CA ALA A 7 -15.60 46.72 10.33
C ALA A 7 -14.57 46.05 11.27
N HIS A 8 -15.03 45.53 12.42
CA HIS A 8 -14.24 44.60 13.19
C HIS A 8 -14.11 43.32 12.36
N LEU A 9 -12.99 43.21 11.64
CA LEU A 9 -12.54 41.94 11.08
C LEU A 9 -12.44 40.95 12.25
N ALA A 10 -13.16 39.83 12.13
CA ALA A 10 -13.11 38.74 13.09
C ALA A 10 -11.64 38.35 13.35
N PRO A 11 -11.27 38.00 14.61
CA PRO A 11 -9.91 37.61 14.91
C PRO A 11 -9.53 36.45 13.99
N THR A 12 -8.42 36.63 13.27
CA THR A 12 -7.79 35.58 12.47
C THR A 12 -7.41 34.45 13.43
N THR A 13 -8.25 33.42 13.48
CA THR A 13 -7.93 32.20 14.20
C THR A 13 -6.71 31.60 13.53
N THR A 14 -5.53 31.88 14.07
CA THR A 14 -4.38 31.01 13.92
C THR A 14 -4.88 29.61 14.31
N ASP A 15 -4.76 28.66 13.37
CA ASP A 15 -5.28 27.29 13.38
C ASP A 15 -4.84 26.45 14.60
N ALA A 16 -5.21 26.85 15.82
CA ALA A 16 -5.27 25.98 16.97
C ALA A 16 -6.49 25.07 16.76
N ALA A 17 -6.32 24.06 15.90
CA ALA A 17 -7.36 23.16 15.43
C ALA A 17 -8.36 22.86 16.56
N ALA A 18 -9.57 23.41 16.46
CA ALA A 18 -10.56 23.46 17.54
C ALA A 18 -10.58 22.16 18.35
N LYS A 19 -10.44 22.27 19.68
CA LYS A 19 -10.47 21.12 20.58
C LYS A 19 -11.90 20.58 20.62
N LEU A 20 -12.13 19.42 20.01
CA LEU A 20 -13.46 18.83 19.79
C LEU A 20 -13.64 17.52 20.58
N PRO A 21 -14.84 17.24 21.12
CA PRO A 21 -15.90 18.22 21.39
C PRO A 21 -15.43 19.27 22.40
N ALA A 22 -16.08 20.44 22.40
CA ALA A 22 -15.79 21.49 23.38
C ALA A 22 -16.03 20.95 24.81
N GLY A 23 -15.16 21.30 25.76
CA GLY A 23 -15.23 20.84 27.15
C GLY A 23 -14.58 19.47 27.42
N ASN A 24 -14.62 18.52 26.48
CA ASN A 24 -13.95 17.23 26.61
C ASN A 24 -13.23 16.82 25.31
N PRO A 25 -12.06 17.41 25.01
CA PRO A 25 -11.38 17.18 23.74
C PRO A 25 -10.93 15.72 23.59
N VAL A 26 -11.33 15.08 22.50
CA VAL A 26 -10.94 13.70 22.17
C VAL A 26 -9.90 13.66 21.06
N ASN A 27 -9.26 12.50 20.91
CA ASN A 27 -8.28 12.29 19.87
C ASN A 27 -8.93 12.23 18.48
N LYS A 28 -8.57 13.19 17.62
CA LYS A 28 -9.07 13.32 16.23
C LYS A 28 -8.64 12.17 15.31
N THR A 29 -7.71 11.31 15.75
CA THR A 29 -7.22 10.17 14.96
C THR A 29 -8.07 8.89 15.16
N TRP A 30 -9.29 9.00 15.68
CA TRP A 30 -10.19 7.87 15.92
C TRP A 30 -10.36 6.96 14.70
N PHE A 31 -10.57 7.53 13.50
CA PHE A 31 -10.68 6.72 12.28
C PHE A 31 -9.36 6.05 11.90
N ARG A 32 -8.24 6.74 12.09
CA ARG A 32 -6.89 6.17 11.85
C ARG A 32 -6.63 4.99 12.78
N HIS A 33 -7.10 5.01 14.03
CA HIS A 33 -6.97 3.89 14.95
C HIS A 33 -7.66 2.62 14.43
N ASN A 34 -8.75 2.75 13.68
CA ASN A 34 -9.44 1.61 13.06
C ASN A 34 -8.68 1.05 11.84
N LEU A 35 -7.85 1.87 11.19
CA LEU A 35 -7.10 1.48 9.99
C LEU A 35 -5.70 0.91 10.31
N ILE A 36 -5.04 1.42 11.35
CA ILE A 36 -3.68 1.01 11.70
C ILE A 36 -3.68 -0.23 12.60
N ILE A 37 -2.62 -1.03 12.49
CA ILE A 37 -2.36 -2.09 13.47
C ILE A 37 -1.18 -1.65 14.32
N ARG A 38 -1.47 -1.18 15.54
CA ARG A 38 -0.46 -0.73 16.50
C ARG A 38 -0.20 -1.80 17.56
N ARG A 39 1.04 -1.85 18.04
CA ARG A 39 1.45 -2.66 19.19
C ARG A 39 2.05 -1.71 20.22
N LYS A 40 1.63 -1.79 21.49
CA LYS A 40 2.12 -0.89 22.56
C LYS A 40 3.58 -1.25 22.85
N GLY A 41 4.53 -0.38 22.55
CA GLY A 41 5.96 -0.59 22.82
C GLY A 41 6.27 -0.70 24.32
N SER A 42 6.17 -1.91 24.85
CA SER A 42 6.38 -2.26 26.26
C SER A 42 7.27 -3.49 26.35
N TYR A 43 7.81 -3.86 27.51
CA TYR A 43 8.69 -5.04 27.60
C TYR A 43 8.03 -6.35 27.12
N ARG A 44 6.71 -6.53 27.34
CA ARG A 44 5.94 -7.71 26.90
C ARG A 44 5.40 -7.62 25.47
N SER A 45 5.34 -6.43 24.88
CA SER A 45 4.70 -6.23 23.58
C SER A 45 5.56 -5.29 22.74
N ARG A 46 6.24 -5.83 21.72
CA ARG A 46 7.06 -5.02 20.80
C ARG A 46 6.93 -5.57 19.40
N TRP A 47 7.08 -4.70 18.41
CA TRP A 47 7.49 -5.18 17.10
C TRP A 47 8.97 -5.52 17.17
N GLY A 48 9.33 -6.68 16.63
CA GLY A 48 10.71 -7.10 16.47
C GLY A 48 11.20 -6.83 15.05
N ASN A 49 12.37 -7.36 14.75
CA ASN A 49 13.01 -7.24 13.45
C ASN A 49 12.44 -8.24 12.43
N GLY A 50 11.74 -9.28 12.90
CA GLY A 50 11.08 -10.30 12.08
C GLY A 50 11.80 -11.65 12.08
N THR A 51 12.94 -11.75 12.77
CA THR A 51 13.73 -12.98 12.99
C THR A 51 13.30 -13.72 14.26
N GLU A 52 12.62 -13.06 15.19
CA GLU A 52 12.31 -13.59 16.52
C GLU A 52 11.22 -14.67 16.48
N GLY A 53 10.49 -14.76 15.37
CA GLY A 53 9.39 -15.70 15.19
C GLY A 53 8.25 -15.13 14.36
N TYR A 54 7.22 -15.95 14.18
CA TYR A 54 6.03 -15.54 13.45
C TYR A 54 5.35 -14.34 14.13
N GLY A 55 4.97 -13.34 13.33
CA GLY A 55 4.26 -12.16 13.84
C GLY A 55 5.13 -11.10 14.52
N ALA A 56 6.46 -11.26 14.51
CA ALA A 56 7.40 -10.27 15.06
C ALA A 56 7.58 -9.04 14.14
N GLY A 57 7.51 -9.21 12.82
CA GLY A 57 7.77 -8.14 11.85
C GLY A 57 6.69 -7.04 11.80
N VAL A 58 7.15 -5.80 11.60
CA VAL A 58 6.34 -4.58 11.47
C VAL A 58 5.58 -4.59 10.13
N PRO A 59 4.29 -4.21 10.05
CA PRO A 59 3.61 -3.99 8.77
C PRO A 59 4.17 -2.76 8.02
N LEU A 60 4.21 -2.80 6.69
CA LEU A 60 4.48 -1.63 5.88
C LEU A 60 3.38 -0.59 6.09
N SER A 61 3.78 0.65 6.31
CA SER A 61 2.89 1.81 6.47
C SER A 61 2.49 2.38 5.12
N ASP A 62 1.65 3.41 5.14
CA ASP A 62 1.37 4.21 3.96
C ASP A 62 2.62 4.91 3.43
N GLN A 63 2.56 5.34 2.16
CA GLN A 63 3.62 6.05 1.45
C GLN A 63 4.89 5.23 1.15
N VAL A 64 5.01 4.01 1.66
CA VAL A 64 6.08 3.07 1.31
C VAL A 64 6.02 2.76 -0.18
N LYS A 65 7.19 2.79 -0.82
CA LYS A 65 7.37 2.46 -2.23
C LYS A 65 7.59 0.96 -2.40
N LEU A 66 6.84 0.34 -3.31
CA LEU A 66 7.03 -1.04 -3.74
C LEU A 66 7.33 -1.08 -5.24
N HIS A 67 8.07 -2.09 -5.68
CA HIS A 67 8.30 -2.36 -7.09
C HIS A 67 7.09 -3.08 -7.69
N CYS A 68 6.63 -2.61 -8.85
CA CYS A 68 5.64 -3.31 -9.65
C CYS A 68 6.37 -4.26 -10.60
N VAL A 69 6.17 -5.56 -10.44
CA VAL A 69 6.94 -6.62 -11.13
C VAL A 69 6.13 -7.35 -12.19
N ASP A 70 5.04 -6.76 -12.66
CA ASP A 70 4.31 -7.24 -13.82
C ASP A 70 4.72 -6.49 -15.10
N ASN A 71 4.26 -6.97 -16.26
CA ASN A 71 4.53 -6.33 -17.55
C ASN A 71 3.59 -5.13 -17.85
N THR A 72 3.08 -4.46 -16.81
CA THR A 72 2.35 -3.19 -16.97
C THR A 72 3.33 -2.04 -17.17
N ASN A 73 2.80 -0.86 -17.53
CA ASN A 73 3.64 0.34 -17.57
C ASN A 73 4.05 0.82 -16.16
N CYS A 74 3.46 0.32 -15.07
CA CYS A 74 3.86 0.72 -13.72
C CYS A 74 5.23 0.15 -13.35
N LYS A 75 6.07 0.94 -12.67
CA LYS A 75 7.37 0.51 -12.13
C LYS A 75 7.44 0.61 -10.61
N HIS A 76 6.83 1.65 -10.04
CA HIS A 76 6.74 1.82 -8.59
C HIS A 76 5.34 2.23 -8.20
N VAL A 77 4.86 1.66 -7.10
CA VAL A 77 3.60 2.05 -6.44
C VAL A 77 3.90 2.62 -5.06
N ARG A 78 3.03 3.48 -4.54
CA ARG A 78 3.03 3.94 -3.15
C ARG A 78 1.80 3.41 -2.43
N LEU A 79 2.00 2.70 -1.31
CA LEU A 79 0.89 2.16 -0.52
C LEU A 79 0.02 3.28 0.06
N ILE A 80 -1.29 3.07 0.04
CA ILE A 80 -2.28 3.90 0.76
C ILE A 80 -2.62 3.24 2.11
N ALA A 81 -2.64 1.90 2.13
CA ALA A 81 -2.94 1.09 3.30
C ALA A 81 -2.00 1.41 4.47
N LYS A 82 -2.56 1.56 5.67
CA LYS A 82 -1.79 1.89 6.88
C LYS A 82 -1.07 0.71 7.51
N ALA A 83 -1.47 -0.51 7.17
CA ALA A 83 -0.83 -1.74 7.63
C ALA A 83 -0.87 -2.81 6.54
N THR A 84 0.29 -3.10 5.97
CA THR A 84 0.45 -4.08 4.88
C THR A 84 1.50 -5.12 5.27
N ALA A 85 1.13 -6.38 5.31
CA ALA A 85 2.04 -7.49 5.63
C ALA A 85 1.56 -8.80 5.01
N GLU A 86 2.48 -9.73 4.78
CA GLU A 86 2.23 -11.05 4.20
C GLU A 86 1.21 -11.86 5.01
N ARG A 87 1.29 -11.78 6.35
CA ARG A 87 0.31 -12.40 7.25
C ARG A 87 -1.13 -11.88 7.09
N PHE A 88 -1.34 -10.71 6.49
CA PHE A 88 -2.68 -10.17 6.22
C PHE A 88 -3.13 -10.41 4.77
N ALA A 89 -2.18 -10.76 3.90
CA ALA A 89 -2.44 -10.85 2.47
C ALA A 89 -3.46 -11.94 2.12
N HIS A 90 -3.60 -13.00 2.91
CA HIS A 90 -4.58 -14.06 2.64
C HIS A 90 -6.04 -13.55 2.65
N CYS A 91 -6.35 -12.50 3.41
CA CYS A 91 -7.72 -11.97 3.56
C CYS A 91 -7.90 -10.53 3.06
N ARG A 92 -6.83 -9.87 2.61
CA ARG A 92 -6.86 -8.45 2.22
C ARG A 92 -6.04 -8.18 0.97
N VAL A 93 -6.57 -7.31 0.12
CA VAL A 93 -5.82 -6.54 -0.90
C VAL A 93 -5.44 -5.19 -0.32
N PHE A 94 -4.36 -4.59 -0.83
CA PHE A 94 -3.88 -3.30 -0.33
C PHE A 94 -4.08 -2.23 -1.42
N PRO A 95 -4.75 -1.11 -1.13
CA PRO A 95 -4.79 0.01 -2.09
C PRO A 95 -3.42 0.66 -2.22
N ALA A 96 -3.04 0.99 -3.45
CA ALA A 96 -1.81 1.72 -3.76
C ALA A 96 -2.00 2.65 -4.97
N VAL A 97 -1.23 3.74 -4.98
CA VAL A 97 -1.16 4.70 -6.09
C VAL A 97 -0.02 4.30 -7.02
N ALA A 98 -0.26 4.27 -8.32
CA ALA A 98 0.79 4.18 -9.32
C ALA A 98 1.65 5.45 -9.26
N HIS A 99 2.91 5.32 -8.86
CA HIS A 99 3.79 6.47 -8.60
C HIS A 99 4.74 6.73 -9.76
N ARG A 100 5.47 5.72 -10.21
CA ARG A 100 6.38 5.83 -11.37
C ARG A 100 5.92 4.87 -12.44
N VAL A 101 5.67 5.39 -13.64
CA VAL A 101 5.25 4.65 -14.82
C VAL A 101 6.32 4.80 -15.90
N SER A 102 6.61 3.74 -16.66
CA SER A 102 7.51 3.77 -17.81
C SER A 102 6.85 4.41 -19.01
N VAL A 103 7.60 5.24 -19.72
CA VAL A 103 7.18 5.87 -20.97
C VAL A 103 7.43 4.90 -22.13
N GLN A 104 6.40 4.65 -22.94
CA GLN A 104 6.54 3.93 -24.20
C GLN A 104 6.88 4.94 -25.30
N ARG A 105 8.10 4.87 -25.85
CA ARG A 105 8.58 5.81 -26.89
C ARG A 105 7.91 5.56 -28.25
N PHE A 106 7.57 4.32 -28.53
CA PHE A 106 6.93 3.90 -29.77
C PHE A 106 5.49 3.47 -29.45
N LYS A 107 4.56 4.43 -29.51
CA LYS A 107 3.14 4.10 -29.56
C LYS A 107 2.84 3.73 -31.02
N GLY A 108 2.47 2.48 -31.29
CA GLY A 108 2.13 2.06 -32.65
C GLY A 108 1.12 3.04 -33.26
N ARG A 109 1.42 3.58 -34.44
CA ARG A 109 0.59 4.59 -35.15
C ARG A 109 -0.83 4.08 -35.53
N GLY A 110 -1.18 2.84 -35.22
CA GLY A 110 -2.50 2.27 -35.48
C GLY A 110 -3.43 2.40 -34.27
N GLY A 111 -4.48 3.21 -34.40
CA GLY A 111 -5.49 3.51 -33.37
C GLY A 111 -6.44 2.36 -32.98
N SER A 112 -6.03 1.10 -33.09
CA SER A 112 -6.86 -0.06 -32.71
C SER A 112 -6.12 -0.92 -31.69
N GLY A 113 -6.59 -0.87 -30.43
CA GLY A 113 -6.23 -1.86 -29.41
C GLY A 113 -5.18 -1.46 -28.38
N GLU A 114 -5.24 -0.25 -27.80
CA GLU A 114 -4.39 0.07 -26.63
C GLU A 114 -4.85 -0.78 -25.43
N VAL A 115 -4.11 -1.87 -25.18
CA VAL A 115 -4.35 -2.87 -24.12
C VAL A 115 -4.31 -2.21 -22.74
N SER A 116 -5.28 -2.53 -21.87
CA SER A 116 -5.47 -1.94 -20.54
C SER A 116 -4.18 -1.81 -19.70
N ARG A 117 -3.29 -2.82 -19.77
CA ARG A 117 -1.99 -2.84 -19.06
C ARG A 117 -1.03 -1.68 -19.40
N HIS A 118 -1.16 -1.09 -20.58
CA HIS A 118 -0.34 0.04 -21.03
C HIS A 118 -0.99 1.40 -20.72
N ARG A 119 -2.26 1.43 -20.31
CA ARG A 119 -2.99 2.66 -19.95
C ARG A 119 -2.79 3.09 -18.50
N VAL A 120 -1.89 2.44 -17.77
CA VAL A 120 -1.58 2.83 -16.38
C VAL A 120 -0.91 4.20 -16.39
N LYS A 121 -1.49 5.15 -15.66
CA LYS A 121 -0.97 6.52 -15.50
C LYS A 121 -0.49 6.76 -14.08
N PRO A 122 0.51 7.64 -13.87
CA PRO A 122 0.85 8.12 -12.54
C PRO A 122 -0.38 8.76 -11.87
N GLY A 123 -0.60 8.48 -10.59
CA GLY A 123 -1.74 8.98 -9.81
C GLY A 123 -2.95 8.03 -9.77
N ASN A 124 -3.08 7.10 -10.72
CA ASN A 124 -4.16 6.12 -10.69
C ASN A 124 -4.05 5.20 -9.46
N ILE A 125 -5.20 4.83 -8.90
CA ILE A 125 -5.29 3.96 -7.73
C ILE A 125 -5.67 2.55 -8.19
N TYR A 126 -4.92 1.57 -7.71
CA TYR A 126 -5.16 0.16 -7.95
C TYR A 126 -5.09 -0.62 -6.64
N TRP A 127 -5.59 -1.84 -6.66
CA TRP A 127 -5.26 -2.81 -5.62
C TRP A 127 -3.92 -3.46 -5.94
N VAL A 128 -3.17 -3.81 -4.91
CA VAL A 128 -1.91 -4.53 -5.06
C VAL A 128 -1.92 -5.84 -4.30
N CYS A 129 -1.37 -6.87 -4.93
CA CYS A 129 -1.02 -8.12 -4.28
C CYS A 129 0.44 -8.04 -3.88
N LEU A 130 0.72 -8.17 -2.58
CA LEU A 130 2.08 -8.15 -2.05
C LEU A 130 2.75 -9.48 -2.39
N PHE A 131 3.91 -9.42 -3.04
CA PHE A 131 4.65 -10.62 -3.44
C PHE A 131 5.76 -10.94 -2.45
N THR A 132 6.64 -9.97 -2.19
CA THR A 132 7.76 -10.15 -1.27
C THR A 132 8.10 -8.88 -0.51
N ARG A 133 8.86 -9.05 0.59
CA ARG A 133 9.33 -7.96 1.44
C ARG A 133 10.83 -8.10 1.72
N ARG A 134 11.51 -6.95 1.85
CA ARG A 134 12.92 -6.87 2.26
C ARG A 134 13.13 -7.16 3.74
N GLN A 135 12.15 -6.80 4.57
CA GLN A 135 12.20 -7.14 6.00
C GLN A 135 12.14 -8.65 6.16
N THR A 136 12.92 -9.18 7.10
CA THR A 136 12.91 -10.60 7.44
C THR A 136 11.52 -11.09 7.78
N ASN A 137 11.09 -12.13 7.07
CA ASN A 137 9.86 -12.83 7.38
C ASN A 137 10.19 -14.22 7.93
N THR A 138 9.72 -14.51 9.15
CA THR A 138 9.78 -15.83 9.77
C THR A 138 8.43 -16.52 9.62
N ARG A 139 8.43 -17.69 8.98
CA ARG A 139 7.24 -18.54 8.84
C ARG A 139 6.94 -19.29 10.13
N MET A 140 5.72 -19.84 10.20
CA MET A 140 5.34 -20.77 11.27
C MET A 140 6.24 -22.01 11.34
N SER A 141 6.83 -22.43 10.21
CA SER A 141 7.78 -23.53 10.16
C SER A 141 9.20 -23.16 10.66
N GLY A 142 9.43 -21.90 11.04
CA GLY A 142 10.76 -21.40 11.42
C GLY A 142 11.63 -20.94 10.25
N LEU A 143 11.23 -21.20 8.99
CA LEU A 143 11.97 -20.71 7.81
C LEU A 143 11.99 -19.18 7.81
N GLN A 144 13.18 -18.60 7.73
CA GLN A 144 13.41 -17.17 7.62
C GLN A 144 13.78 -16.81 6.19
N THR A 145 13.18 -15.75 5.67
CA THR A 145 13.43 -15.28 4.29
C THR A 145 13.68 -13.78 4.26
N ASN A 146 14.70 -13.37 3.51
CA ASN A 146 15.01 -11.99 3.18
C ASN A 146 15.05 -11.83 1.67
N PHE A 147 14.10 -11.11 1.08
CA PHE A 147 14.11 -10.81 -0.35
C PHE A 147 14.90 -9.52 -0.64
N ASP A 148 15.43 -9.39 -1.86
CA ASP A 148 16.22 -8.21 -2.24
C ASP A 148 15.36 -6.93 -2.29
N ARG A 149 14.09 -7.05 -2.71
CA ARG A 149 13.17 -5.92 -2.95
C ARG A 149 11.78 -6.15 -2.36
N ASN A 150 11.09 -5.05 -2.08
CA ASN A 150 9.67 -5.08 -1.78
C ASN A 150 8.91 -5.10 -3.11
N THR A 151 8.17 -6.17 -3.38
CA THR A 151 7.54 -6.37 -4.70
C THR A 151 6.04 -6.56 -4.60
N CYS A 152 5.35 -6.17 -5.66
CA CYS A 152 3.91 -6.33 -5.81
C CYS A 152 3.51 -6.35 -7.28
N ILE A 153 2.27 -6.75 -7.54
CA ILE A 153 1.61 -6.60 -8.84
C ILE A 153 0.34 -5.76 -8.68
N ILE A 154 -0.07 -5.07 -9.74
CA ILE A 154 -1.29 -4.26 -9.72
C ILE A 154 -2.49 -5.09 -10.22
N MET A 155 -3.63 -4.88 -9.58
CA MET A 155 -4.89 -5.56 -9.84
C MET A 155 -6.03 -4.55 -9.93
N ASN A 156 -7.09 -4.92 -10.64
CA ASN A 156 -8.35 -4.21 -10.58
C ASN A 156 -9.13 -4.55 -9.29
N ASP A 157 -10.30 -3.92 -9.15
CA ASP A 157 -11.33 -4.15 -8.14
C ASP A 157 -11.93 -5.57 -8.14
N GLN A 158 -11.78 -6.31 -9.24
CA GLN A 158 -12.16 -7.72 -9.33
C GLN A 158 -11.00 -8.68 -8.98
N ARG A 159 -9.86 -8.15 -8.50
CA ARG A 159 -8.64 -8.92 -8.17
C ARG A 159 -8.06 -9.69 -9.36
N VAL A 160 -8.25 -9.16 -10.55
CA VAL A 160 -7.61 -9.62 -11.77
C VAL A 160 -6.36 -8.77 -12.00
N PRO A 161 -5.16 -9.39 -12.07
CA PRO A 161 -3.94 -8.68 -12.42
C PRO A 161 -4.07 -7.99 -13.78
N LEU A 162 -3.59 -6.76 -13.88
CA LEU A 162 -3.60 -6.02 -15.15
C LEU A 162 -2.49 -6.52 -16.08
N GLY A 163 -1.37 -6.97 -15.52
CA GLY A 163 -0.31 -7.61 -16.27
C GLY A 163 -0.66 -9.03 -16.69
N THR A 164 0.02 -9.53 -17.71
CA THR A 164 -0.15 -10.89 -18.25
C THR A 164 0.95 -11.84 -17.82
N ARG A 165 2.05 -11.34 -17.22
CA ARG A 165 3.18 -12.12 -16.72
C ARG A 165 3.81 -11.41 -15.53
N VAL A 166 4.39 -12.18 -14.61
CA VAL A 166 5.13 -11.67 -13.46
C VAL A 166 6.62 -11.97 -13.62
N MET A 167 7.47 -11.00 -13.28
CA MET A 167 8.93 -11.02 -13.48
C MET A 167 9.70 -11.20 -12.17
N TYR A 168 9.06 -11.78 -11.15
CA TYR A 168 9.65 -11.98 -9.82
C TYR A 168 8.95 -13.14 -9.10
N CYS A 169 9.56 -13.64 -8.03
CA CYS A 169 9.00 -14.73 -7.24
C CYS A 169 7.83 -14.28 -6.37
N ALA A 170 6.89 -15.20 -6.11
CA ALA A 170 5.79 -14.98 -5.17
C ALA A 170 6.09 -15.64 -3.83
N GLY A 171 5.84 -14.96 -2.71
CA GLY A 171 5.90 -15.59 -1.40
C GLY A 171 4.75 -16.59 -1.16
N ARG A 172 4.94 -17.52 -0.22
CA ARG A 172 3.96 -18.56 0.14
C ARG A 172 2.55 -18.02 0.45
N HIS A 173 2.41 -16.81 1.00
CA HIS A 173 1.11 -16.20 1.30
C HIS A 173 0.27 -15.86 0.06
N VAL A 174 0.91 -15.77 -1.12
CA VAL A 174 0.21 -15.57 -2.40
C VAL A 174 -0.57 -16.83 -2.79
N ASN A 175 -0.14 -18.02 -2.34
CA ASN A 175 -0.85 -19.28 -2.55
C ASN A 175 -2.10 -19.38 -1.65
N HIS A 176 -3.08 -18.54 -1.94
CA HIS A 176 -4.37 -18.49 -1.29
C HIS A 176 -5.47 -18.20 -2.32
N LYS A 177 -6.68 -18.75 -2.12
CA LYS A 177 -7.80 -18.59 -3.07
C LYS A 177 -8.15 -17.13 -3.35
N TYR A 178 -7.89 -16.26 -2.38
CA TYR A 178 -8.09 -14.82 -2.51
C TYR A 178 -7.23 -14.17 -3.63
N HIS A 179 -6.12 -14.80 -4.00
CA HIS A 179 -5.18 -14.37 -5.04
C HIS A 179 -5.12 -15.34 -6.23
N LEU A 180 -6.21 -16.07 -6.50
CA LEU A 180 -6.23 -17.15 -7.50
C LEU A 180 -5.63 -16.72 -8.86
N LYS A 181 -6.02 -15.55 -9.39
CA LYS A 181 -5.52 -15.07 -10.68
C LYS A 181 -4.03 -14.65 -10.63
N ALA A 182 -3.56 -14.18 -9.48
CA ALA A 182 -2.13 -13.92 -9.28
C ALA A 182 -1.33 -15.22 -9.22
N VAL A 183 -1.87 -16.26 -8.57
CA VAL A 183 -1.23 -17.59 -8.51
C VAL A 183 -1.08 -18.20 -9.89
N VAL A 184 -2.12 -18.11 -10.73
CA VAL A 184 -2.09 -18.64 -12.10
C VAL A 184 -1.04 -17.94 -12.97
N LEU A 185 -0.77 -16.65 -12.75
CA LEU A 185 0.21 -15.90 -13.52
C LEU A 185 1.64 -15.97 -12.97
N ALA A 186 1.80 -16.29 -11.69
CA ALA A 186 3.10 -16.44 -11.05
C ALA A 186 3.71 -17.79 -11.45
N ASN A 187 4.91 -17.75 -12.01
CA ASN A 187 5.62 -18.94 -12.47
C ASN A 187 6.50 -19.58 -11.39
N PHE A 188 6.82 -18.88 -10.30
CA PHE A 188 7.73 -19.37 -9.26
C PHE A 188 7.33 -18.88 -7.87
N PHE A 189 7.38 -19.79 -6.88
CA PHE A 189 7.02 -19.54 -5.49
C PHE A 189 8.16 -19.88 -4.54
N VAL A 190 8.24 -19.10 -3.46
CA VAL A 190 9.16 -19.33 -2.33
C VAL A 190 8.34 -19.42 -1.06
#